data_AF-A0A968T814-F1
#
_entry.id   AF-A0A968T814-F1
#
_cell.length_a   1.000
_cell.length_b   1.000
_cell.length_c   1.000
_cell.angle_alpha   90.00
_cell.angle_beta   90.00
_cell.angle_gamma   90.00
#
_symmetry.space_group_name_H-M   'P 1'
#
loop_
_entity.id
_entity.type
_entity.pdbx_description
1 polymer ?
#
loop_
_entity_poly.entity_id
_entity_poly.type
_entity_poly.pdbx_seq_one_letter_code
_entity_poly.pdbx_strand_id
1 'polypeptide(L)'
;MKSGKLIILATIVFSLTVTKIDITAQENPPKVLIMGVPQYMFQHGVRIDLDLPTKDYKSWWVISPQYYINVSNLESINSDRYQQLHGYGISLNRKGFLSSKFQDQGVYISGGIGFQHFNMLVDNERWAEVEIDGLKYFQSINEPYHITINKLMTDVVIGYQKEVVSRLYVDFLQDLDFGIVSIISLRAQKLNSTEVFLISDIQVQLSLEE
;
A
#
# COMPACT_ATOMS: atom_id res chain seq x y z
N MET A 1 -3.06 37.90 18.14
CA MET A 1 -2.51 37.11 17.01
C MET A 1 -2.59 35.64 17.45
N LYS A 2 -3.59 34.80 17.16
CA LYS A 2 -4.42 34.52 15.97
C LYS A 2 -3.61 34.20 14.71
N SER A 3 -3.00 33.01 14.68
CA SER A 3 -3.08 32.06 13.55
C SER A 3 -2.16 30.86 13.77
N GLY A 4 -2.51 29.99 14.71
CA GLY A 4 -2.14 28.56 14.60
C GLY A 4 -3.08 27.94 13.58
N LYS A 5 -2.79 28.12 12.29
CA LYS A 5 -3.48 27.38 11.23
C LYS A 5 -2.75 26.07 11.06
N LEU A 6 -3.27 25.09 11.80
CA LEU A 6 -3.18 23.66 11.57
C LEU A 6 -3.25 23.37 10.05
N ILE A 7 -2.11 23.06 9.44
CA ILE A 7 -2.07 22.48 8.09
C ILE A 7 -2.18 20.98 8.32
N ILE A 8 -3.40 20.48 8.53
CA ILE A 8 -3.67 19.07 8.20
C ILE A 8 -3.80 19.07 6.68
N LEU A 9 -2.69 18.77 5.99
CA LEU A 9 -2.73 18.47 4.58
C LEU A 9 -3.37 17.07 4.45
N ALA A 10 -4.69 17.01 4.52
CA ALA A 10 -5.43 15.82 4.17
C ALA A 10 -5.19 15.57 2.67
N THR A 11 -4.34 14.60 2.35
CA THR A 11 -4.20 14.09 0.99
C THR A 11 -5.53 13.43 0.63
N ILE A 12 -6.46 14.20 0.08
CA ILE A 12 -7.73 13.68 -0.43
C ILE A 12 -7.40 12.83 -1.66
N VAL A 13 -7.53 11.52 -1.53
CA VAL A 13 -7.23 10.59 -2.60
C VAL A 13 -8.49 10.13 -3.31
N PHE A 14 -8.42 10.06 -4.63
CA PHE A 14 -9.55 9.80 -5.52
C PHE A 14 -9.54 8.34 -5.99
N SER A 15 -10.60 7.59 -5.69
CA SER A 15 -10.79 6.22 -6.18
C SER A 15 -11.91 6.17 -7.23
N LEU A 16 -11.63 5.52 -8.37
CA LEU A 16 -12.55 5.39 -9.53
C LEU A 16 -13.05 3.94 -9.61
N THR A 17 -14.37 3.77 -9.53
CA THR A 17 -15.03 2.44 -9.56
C THR A 17 -15.86 2.31 -10.83
N VAL A 18 -15.81 1.16 -11.52
CA VAL A 18 -16.77 0.82 -12.60
C VAL A 18 -17.46 -0.49 -12.25
N THR A 19 -18.80 -0.49 -12.16
CA THR A 19 -19.59 -1.73 -12.06
C THR A 19 -20.35 -1.99 -13.36
N LYS A 20 -20.45 -3.27 -13.73
CA LYS A 20 -21.27 -3.88 -14.80
C LYS A 20 -21.70 -5.23 -14.19
N ILE A 21 -22.92 -5.79 -14.22
CA ILE A 21 -24.16 -5.75 -15.03
C ILE A 21 -25.27 -6.32 -14.09
N ASP A 22 -26.45 -5.71 -13.89
CA ASP A 22 -27.73 -6.10 -14.52
C ASP A 22 -28.75 -4.98 -14.37
N ILE A 23 -29.31 -4.48 -15.47
CA ILE A 23 -30.23 -3.32 -15.49
C ILE A 23 -31.52 -3.67 -14.73
N THR A 24 -31.65 -3.18 -13.50
CA THR A 24 -32.93 -3.01 -12.81
C THR A 24 -32.79 -1.79 -11.91
N ALA A 25 -33.65 -0.81 -12.15
CA ALA A 25 -33.79 0.41 -11.38
C ALA A 25 -34.54 0.08 -10.07
N GLN A 26 -33.95 0.39 -8.91
CA GLN A 26 -34.53 0.27 -7.55
C GLN A 26 -34.96 -1.17 -7.19
N GLU A 27 -34.40 -1.87 -6.21
CA GLU A 27 -34.48 -1.62 -4.75
C GLU A 27 -33.37 -2.37 -3.99
N ASN A 28 -32.44 -3.01 -4.70
CA ASN A 28 -31.45 -3.87 -4.07
C ASN A 28 -30.05 -3.23 -4.13
N PRO A 29 -29.42 -2.95 -2.97
CA PRO A 29 -28.02 -2.54 -2.94
C PRO A 29 -27.12 -3.57 -3.65
N PRO A 30 -25.96 -3.15 -4.18
CA PRO A 30 -25.06 -4.04 -4.89
C PRO A 30 -24.62 -5.20 -3.99
N LYS A 31 -24.53 -6.42 -4.55
CA LYS A 31 -24.03 -7.59 -3.80
C LYS A 31 -22.51 -7.56 -3.61
N VAL A 32 -21.81 -6.96 -4.57
CA VAL A 32 -20.36 -6.78 -4.59
C VAL A 32 -20.07 -5.47 -5.29
N LEU A 33 -19.16 -4.68 -4.74
CA LEU A 33 -18.60 -3.48 -5.36
C LEU A 33 -17.11 -3.73 -5.61
N ILE A 34 -16.61 -3.33 -6.78
CA ILE A 34 -15.21 -3.52 -7.19
C ILE A 34 -14.61 -2.14 -7.46
N MET A 35 -13.61 -1.74 -6.67
CA MET A 35 -13.03 -0.39 -6.75
C MET A 35 -11.55 -0.47 -7.07
N GLY A 36 -11.06 0.40 -7.95
CA GLY A 36 -9.63 0.54 -8.21
C GLY A 36 -9.06 1.70 -7.41
N VAL A 37 -7.92 1.50 -6.74
CA VAL A 37 -7.29 2.51 -5.89
C VAL A 37 -6.05 3.09 -6.59
N PRO A 38 -6.18 4.17 -7.40
CA PRO A 38 -5.12 4.62 -8.29
C PRO A 38 -3.89 5.16 -7.56
N GLN A 39 -4.01 5.49 -6.27
CA GLN A 39 -2.88 5.99 -5.47
C GLN A 39 -1.72 5.00 -5.36
N TYR A 40 -2.02 3.70 -5.45
CA TYR A 40 -1.00 2.66 -5.47
C TYR A 40 -0.12 2.75 -6.72
N MET A 41 -0.58 3.38 -7.82
CA MET A 41 0.22 3.54 -9.04
C MET A 41 1.44 4.43 -8.80
N PHE A 42 1.36 5.41 -7.89
CA PHE A 42 2.51 6.24 -7.50
C PHE A 42 3.58 5.42 -6.75
N GLN A 43 3.20 4.27 -6.19
CA GLN A 43 4.08 3.32 -5.51
C GLN A 43 4.40 2.11 -6.39
N HIS A 44 4.27 2.25 -7.72
CA HIS A 44 4.46 1.15 -8.68
C HIS A 44 3.55 -0.05 -8.40
N GLY A 45 2.35 0.19 -7.87
CA GLY A 45 1.41 -0.85 -7.50
C GLY A 45 0.01 -0.67 -8.06
N VAL A 46 -0.78 -1.72 -7.94
CA VAL A 46 -2.21 -1.75 -8.23
C VAL A 46 -2.90 -2.37 -7.03
N ARG A 47 -3.98 -1.73 -6.57
CA ARG A 47 -4.87 -2.27 -5.55
C ARG A 47 -6.30 -2.27 -6.06
N ILE A 48 -7.00 -3.36 -5.79
CA ILE A 48 -8.41 -3.54 -6.12
C ILE A 48 -9.14 -3.84 -4.81
N ASP A 49 -10.20 -3.11 -4.49
CA ASP A 49 -11.02 -3.34 -3.32
C ASP A 49 -12.31 -4.06 -3.71
N LEU A 50 -12.57 -5.19 -3.05
CA LEU A 50 -13.79 -5.99 -3.18
C LEU A 50 -14.66 -5.76 -1.94
N ASP A 51 -15.67 -4.94 -2.13
CA ASP A 51 -16.60 -4.49 -1.11
C ASP A 51 -17.82 -5.42 -1.08
N LEU A 52 -18.00 -6.14 0.03
CA LEU A 52 -18.99 -7.18 0.26
C LEU A 52 -19.96 -6.74 1.38
N PRO A 53 -21.14 -6.20 1.05
CA PRO A 53 -22.07 -5.70 2.04
C PRO A 53 -22.64 -6.82 2.91
N THR A 54 -22.81 -6.57 4.22
CA THR A 54 -23.57 -7.48 5.08
C THR A 54 -25.07 -7.24 4.95
N LYS A 55 -25.87 -8.17 5.49
CA LYS A 55 -27.34 -8.17 5.34
C LYS A 55 -28.01 -6.87 5.82
N ASP A 56 -27.39 -6.16 6.76
CA ASP A 56 -27.86 -4.89 7.32
C ASP A 56 -27.42 -3.67 6.50
N TYR A 57 -26.55 -3.83 5.50
CA TYR A 57 -25.95 -2.82 4.62
C TYR A 57 -25.23 -1.66 5.32
N LYS A 58 -25.19 -1.64 6.64
CA LYS A 58 -24.44 -0.68 7.46
C LYS A 58 -22.96 -1.01 7.56
N SER A 59 -22.60 -2.26 7.27
CA SER A 59 -21.23 -2.71 7.39
C SER A 59 -20.85 -3.70 6.29
N TRP A 60 -19.61 -3.63 5.85
CA TRP A 60 -19.13 -4.21 4.61
C TRP A 60 -17.78 -4.85 4.92
N TRP A 61 -17.54 -6.04 4.35
CA TRP A 61 -16.20 -6.62 4.33
C TRP A 61 -15.49 -6.10 3.08
N VAL A 62 -14.24 -5.70 3.24
CA VAL A 62 -13.40 -5.20 2.15
C VAL A 62 -12.20 -6.12 2.03
N ILE A 63 -12.04 -6.76 0.88
CA ILE A 63 -10.87 -7.58 0.57
C ILE A 63 -10.07 -6.83 -0.49
N SER A 64 -8.81 -6.54 -0.19
CA SER A 64 -7.97 -5.68 -1.02
C SER A 64 -6.70 -6.39 -1.47
N PRO A 65 -6.74 -7.19 -2.55
CA PRO A 65 -5.52 -7.65 -3.20
C PRO A 65 -4.70 -6.48 -3.75
N GLN A 66 -3.39 -6.61 -3.59
CA GLN A 66 -2.40 -5.61 -3.99
C GLN A 66 -1.29 -6.30 -4.77
N TYR A 67 -0.79 -5.63 -5.80
CA TYR A 67 0.35 -6.09 -6.60
C TYR A 67 1.29 -4.93 -6.85
N TYR A 68 2.60 -5.16 -6.76
CA TYR A 68 3.64 -4.15 -6.93
C TYR A 68 4.64 -4.63 -7.96
N ILE A 69 4.96 -3.79 -8.93
CA ILE A 69 5.94 -4.07 -9.96
C ILE A 69 6.64 -2.79 -10.40
N ASN A 70 7.95 -2.75 -10.23
CA ASN A 70 8.82 -1.76 -10.86
C ASN A 70 9.88 -2.49 -11.68
N VAL A 71 9.88 -2.22 -12.99
CA VAL A 71 10.92 -2.68 -13.91
C VAL A 71 11.67 -1.43 -14.36
N SER A 72 12.98 -1.43 -14.13
CA SER A 72 13.97 -0.34 -14.20
C SER A 72 14.07 0.46 -15.51
N ASN A 73 13.16 0.29 -16.47
CA ASN A 73 13.24 0.90 -17.79
C ASN A 73 12.37 2.16 -17.97
N LEU A 74 11.69 2.62 -16.93
CA LEU A 74 10.97 3.90 -16.94
C LEU A 74 11.73 4.88 -16.03
N GLU A 75 12.42 5.84 -16.65
CA GLU A 75 13.18 6.93 -16.03
C GLU A 75 12.28 7.86 -15.17
N SER A 76 11.66 7.35 -14.11
CA SER A 76 10.84 8.14 -13.20
C SER A 76 11.70 8.66 -12.04
N ILE A 77 12.31 9.83 -12.26
CA ILE A 77 12.61 11.00 -11.38
C ILE A 77 13.01 10.81 -9.89
N ASN A 78 12.86 9.65 -9.23
CA ASN A 78 13.16 9.44 -7.80
C ASN A 78 13.56 7.99 -7.42
N SER A 79 13.91 7.12 -8.37
CA SER A 79 14.04 5.67 -8.14
C SER A 79 15.45 5.17 -7.72
N ASP A 80 16.30 6.01 -7.14
CA ASP A 80 17.69 5.62 -6.77
C ASP A 80 17.79 4.55 -5.65
N ARG A 81 16.66 3.99 -5.18
CA ARG A 81 16.64 3.08 -4.02
C ARG A 81 16.56 1.59 -4.37
N TYR A 82 16.13 1.21 -5.58
CA TYR A 82 16.05 -0.20 -6.00
C TYR A 82 15.97 -0.32 -7.52
N GLN A 83 16.64 -1.33 -8.08
CA GLN A 83 16.63 -1.64 -9.51
C GLN A 83 15.34 -2.35 -9.93
N GLN A 84 14.87 -3.29 -9.12
CA GLN A 84 13.67 -4.07 -9.42
C GLN A 84 12.83 -4.20 -8.16
N LEU A 85 11.51 -4.12 -8.32
CA LEU A 85 10.54 -4.38 -7.27
C LEU A 85 9.49 -5.34 -7.79
N HIS A 86 9.26 -6.41 -7.05
CA HIS A 86 8.11 -7.28 -7.22
C HIS A 86 7.47 -7.55 -5.86
N GLY A 87 6.17 -7.36 -5.75
CA GLY A 87 5.48 -7.57 -4.49
C GLY A 87 4.01 -7.89 -4.67
N TYR A 88 3.43 -8.45 -3.61
CA TYR A 88 2.00 -8.71 -3.53
C TYR A 88 1.54 -8.50 -2.10
N GLY A 89 0.27 -8.18 -1.95
CA GLY A 89 -0.34 -8.00 -0.65
C GLY A 89 -1.81 -8.33 -0.67
N ILE A 90 -2.36 -8.50 0.53
CA ILE A 90 -3.79 -8.65 0.74
C ILE A 90 -4.13 -7.99 2.08
N SER A 91 -5.20 -7.22 2.10
CA SER A 91 -5.82 -6.77 3.36
C SER A 91 -7.27 -7.18 3.45
N LEU A 92 -7.72 -7.34 4.70
CA LEU A 92 -9.09 -7.62 5.08
C LEU A 92 -9.53 -6.56 6.07
N ASN A 93 -10.52 -5.78 5.66
CA ASN A 93 -11.00 -4.63 6.40
C ASN A 93 -12.50 -4.70 6.64
N ARG A 94 -12.96 -4.09 7.75
CA ARG A 94 -14.36 -3.94 8.09
C ARG A 94 -14.76 -2.48 7.92
N LYS A 95 -15.51 -2.18 6.86
CA LYS A 95 -16.04 -0.84 6.56
C LYS A 95 -17.42 -0.68 7.21
N GLY A 96 -17.64 0.38 7.99
CA GLY A 96 -18.89 0.69 8.67
C GLY A 96 -19.36 2.11 8.39
N PHE A 97 -20.60 2.26 7.91
CA PHE A 97 -21.18 3.56 7.58
C PHE A 97 -21.80 4.22 8.81
N LEU A 98 -21.51 5.51 9.01
CA LEU A 98 -22.04 6.30 10.13
C LEU A 98 -23.51 6.70 9.89
N SER A 99 -23.94 6.79 8.62
CA SER A 99 -25.33 7.06 8.27
C SER A 99 -26.16 5.78 8.27
N SER A 100 -27.35 5.84 8.85
CA SER A 100 -28.33 4.74 8.84
C SER A 100 -29.07 4.60 7.51
N LYS A 101 -29.08 5.66 6.69
CA LYS A 101 -29.69 5.68 5.37
C LYS A 101 -28.61 5.38 4.33
N PHE A 102 -28.33 4.09 4.14
CA PHE A 102 -27.58 3.63 2.98
C PHE A 102 -28.51 3.69 1.78
N GLN A 103 -28.42 4.76 0.99
CA GLN A 103 -29.00 4.73 -0.36
C GLN A 103 -27.90 5.06 -1.36
N ASP A 104 -27.25 6.22 -1.29
CA ASP A 104 -26.33 6.59 -2.37
C ASP A 104 -25.06 7.31 -1.88
N GLN A 105 -24.91 7.59 -0.57
CA GLN A 105 -23.75 8.31 -0.04
C GLN A 105 -23.61 8.17 1.48
N GLY A 106 -22.40 8.27 2.01
CA GLY A 106 -22.18 8.27 3.45
C GLY A 106 -20.73 8.35 3.88
N VAL A 107 -20.51 8.91 5.07
CA VAL A 107 -19.25 8.81 5.79
C VAL A 107 -19.12 7.40 6.36
N TYR A 108 -17.93 6.81 6.25
CA TYR A 108 -17.62 5.52 6.83
C TYR A 108 -16.29 5.56 7.58
N ILE A 109 -16.13 4.57 8.46
CA ILE A 109 -14.87 4.22 9.08
C ILE A 109 -14.60 2.76 8.71
N SER A 110 -13.38 2.46 8.27
CA SER A 110 -12.92 1.11 7.98
C SER A 110 -11.69 0.82 8.82
N GLY A 111 -11.49 -0.44 9.18
CA GLY A 111 -10.22 -0.86 9.75
C GLY A 111 -10.06 -2.37 9.74
N GLY A 112 -8.81 -2.80 9.84
CA GLY A 112 -8.49 -4.21 9.78
C GLY A 112 -7.00 -4.47 9.65
N ILE A 113 -6.66 -5.56 8.98
CA ILE A 113 -5.32 -6.10 8.94
C ILE A 113 -4.92 -6.45 7.51
N GLY A 114 -3.62 -6.39 7.24
CA GLY A 114 -3.07 -6.78 5.95
C GLY A 114 -1.70 -7.43 6.06
N PHE A 115 -1.34 -8.12 5.01
CA PHE A 115 -0.02 -8.69 4.81
C PHE A 115 0.51 -8.28 3.44
N GLN A 116 1.78 -7.91 3.39
CA GLN A 116 2.50 -7.56 2.17
C GLN A 116 3.82 -8.31 2.11
N HIS A 117 4.19 -8.73 0.91
CA HIS A 117 5.46 -9.35 0.59
C HIS A 117 6.12 -8.55 -0.54
N PHE A 118 7.39 -8.21 -0.37
CA PHE A 118 8.20 -7.52 -1.36
C PHE A 118 9.51 -8.26 -1.58
N ASN A 119 9.92 -8.35 -2.84
CA ASN A 119 11.25 -8.76 -3.27
C ASN A 119 11.84 -7.63 -4.10
N MET A 120 12.98 -7.13 -3.66
CA MET A 120 13.67 -6.00 -4.26
C MET A 120 15.08 -6.39 -4.65
N LEU A 121 15.52 -5.94 -5.81
CA LEU A 121 16.93 -5.94 -6.19
C LEU A 121 17.47 -4.54 -5.92
N VAL A 122 18.43 -4.42 -5.01
CA VAL A 122 19.08 -3.16 -4.67
C VAL A 122 20.57 -3.25 -4.95
N ASP A 123 21.18 -2.15 -5.37
CA ASP A 123 22.63 -2.02 -5.31
C ASP A 123 23.00 -1.53 -3.91
N ASN A 124 23.98 -2.18 -3.30
CA ASN A 124 24.55 -1.70 -2.05
C ASN A 124 26.07 -1.62 -2.17
N GLU A 125 26.63 -0.56 -1.58
CA GLU A 125 28.06 -0.35 -1.54
C GLU A 125 28.69 -1.24 -0.48
N ARG A 126 29.66 -2.05 -0.88
CA ARG A 126 30.50 -2.83 0.04
C ARG A 126 31.96 -2.46 -0.16
N TRP A 127 32.65 -2.19 0.95
CA TRP A 127 34.11 -2.11 0.95
C TRP A 127 34.71 -3.50 0.76
N ALA A 128 35.44 -3.68 -0.33
CA ALA A 128 36.18 -4.91 -0.61
C ALA A 128 37.66 -4.60 -0.80
N GLU A 129 38.51 -5.57 -0.45
CA GLU A 129 39.94 -5.49 -0.72
C GLU A 129 40.20 -5.84 -2.19
N VAL A 130 40.88 -4.94 -2.89
CA VAL A 130 41.26 -5.07 -4.30
C VAL A 130 42.77 -4.91 -4.41
N GLU A 131 43.43 -5.74 -5.21
CA GLU A 131 44.87 -5.68 -5.44
C GLU A 131 45.18 -5.01 -6.78
N ILE A 132 45.96 -3.93 -6.76
CA ILE A 132 46.41 -3.19 -7.94
C ILE A 132 47.93 -3.06 -7.84
N ASP A 133 48.67 -3.57 -8.83
CA ASP A 133 50.14 -3.57 -8.88
C ASP A 133 50.82 -4.18 -7.63
N GLY A 134 50.21 -5.21 -7.03
CA GLY A 134 50.73 -5.87 -5.83
C GLY A 134 50.46 -5.13 -4.51
N LEU A 135 49.75 -4.00 -4.55
CA LEU A 135 49.31 -3.24 -3.38
C LEU A 135 47.82 -3.48 -3.12
N LYS A 136 47.49 -3.69 -1.85
CA LYS A 136 46.11 -3.94 -1.38
C LYS A 136 45.42 -2.62 -1.03
N TYR A 137 44.26 -2.39 -1.64
CA TYR A 137 43.41 -1.21 -1.42
C TYR A 137 42.03 -1.64 -0.96
N PHE A 138 41.34 -0.79 -0.19
CA PHE A 138 39.90 -0.92 0.01
C PHE A 138 39.19 -0.05 -1.01
N GLN A 139 38.35 -0.67 -1.84
CA GLN A 139 37.52 0.01 -2.82
C GLN A 139 36.05 -0.25 -2.51
N SER A 140 35.20 0.78 -2.65
CA SER A 140 33.76 0.59 -2.65
C SER A 140 33.35 -0.07 -3.97
N ILE A 141 32.76 -1.26 -3.88
CA ILE A 141 32.22 -1.99 -5.02
C ILE A 141 30.70 -2.04 -4.86
N ASN A 142 29.99 -1.65 -5.92
CA ASN A 142 28.55 -1.85 -6.02
C ASN A 142 28.26 -3.31 -6.32
N GLU A 143 27.58 -3.98 -5.40
CA GLU A 143 27.12 -5.36 -5.60
C GLU A 143 25.60 -5.43 -5.48
N PRO A 144 24.92 -6.20 -6.35
CA PRO A 144 23.48 -6.37 -6.28
C PRO A 144 23.07 -7.33 -5.17
N TYR A 145 22.04 -6.95 -4.41
CA TYR A 145 21.45 -7.73 -3.32
C TYR A 145 19.95 -7.90 -3.53
N HIS A 146 19.46 -9.12 -3.27
CA HIS A 146 18.03 -9.36 -3.12
C HIS A 146 17.61 -9.08 -1.68
N ILE A 147 16.71 -8.13 -1.48
CA ILE A 147 16.06 -7.89 -0.19
C ILE A 147 14.62 -8.39 -0.26
N THR A 148 14.29 -9.33 0.60
CA THR A 148 12.90 -9.76 0.83
C THR A 148 12.36 -9.08 2.08
N ILE A 149 11.17 -8.49 2.00
CA ILE A 149 10.46 -7.87 3.12
C ILE A 149 9.08 -8.52 3.26
N ASN A 150 8.76 -8.97 4.47
CA ASN A 150 7.41 -9.41 4.84
C ASN A 150 6.86 -8.45 5.89
N LYS A 151 5.74 -7.79 5.58
CA LYS A 151 5.12 -6.75 6.40
C LYS A 151 3.72 -7.18 6.82
N LEU A 152 3.48 -7.24 8.12
CA LEU A 152 2.13 -7.24 8.68
C LEU A 152 1.71 -5.80 8.94
N MET A 153 0.46 -5.46 8.69
CA MET A 153 -0.07 -4.11 8.85
C MET A 153 -1.45 -4.10 9.47
N THR A 154 -1.75 -3.01 10.16
CA THR A 154 -3.07 -2.62 10.64
C THR A 154 -3.39 -1.27 10.03
N ASP A 155 -4.59 -1.10 9.48
CA ASP A 155 -5.03 0.16 8.90
C ASP A 155 -6.35 0.64 9.50
N VAL A 156 -6.52 1.96 9.52
CA VAL A 156 -7.80 2.62 9.81
C VAL A 156 -8.02 3.66 8.72
N VAL A 157 -9.16 3.59 8.06
CA VAL A 157 -9.53 4.49 6.97
C VAL A 157 -10.78 5.23 7.35
N ILE A 158 -10.77 6.55 7.15
CA ILE A 158 -11.99 7.36 7.23
C ILE A 158 -12.26 7.85 5.82
N GLY A 159 -13.49 7.66 5.36
CA GLY A 159 -13.85 8.05 3.99
C GLY A 159 -15.28 8.48 3.83
N TYR A 160 -15.55 9.01 2.66
CA TYR A 160 -16.88 9.43 2.21
C TYR A 160 -17.11 8.87 0.81
N GLN A 161 -18.05 7.94 0.73
CA GLN A 161 -18.45 7.29 -0.52
C GLN A 161 -19.71 7.98 -1.04
N LYS A 162 -19.77 8.22 -2.36
CA LYS A 162 -20.94 8.77 -3.04
C LYS A 162 -21.14 8.14 -4.41
N GLU A 163 -22.37 7.74 -4.70
CA GLU A 163 -22.84 7.36 -6.02
C GLU A 163 -23.04 8.62 -6.87
N VAL A 164 -22.29 8.71 -7.96
CA VAL A 164 -22.31 9.88 -8.86
C VAL A 164 -23.24 9.63 -10.05
N VAL A 165 -23.23 8.40 -10.55
CA VAL A 165 -24.14 7.88 -11.57
C VAL A 165 -24.62 6.53 -11.06
N SER A 166 -25.79 6.07 -11.49
CA SER A 166 -26.29 4.74 -11.10
C SER A 166 -25.18 3.68 -11.19
N ARG A 167 -24.77 3.16 -10.03
CA ARG A 167 -23.74 2.12 -9.81
C ARG A 167 -22.28 2.56 -10.04
N LEU A 168 -22.05 3.85 -10.23
CA LEU A 168 -20.73 4.45 -10.25
C LEU A 168 -20.49 5.17 -8.93
N TYR A 169 -19.60 4.62 -8.11
CA TYR A 169 -19.22 5.22 -6.83
C TYR A 169 -17.89 5.95 -6.97
N VAL A 170 -17.83 7.12 -6.35
CA VAL A 170 -16.60 7.83 -6.06
C VAL A 170 -16.38 7.72 -4.56
N ASP A 171 -15.16 7.34 -4.18
CA ASP A 171 -14.75 7.25 -2.79
C ASP A 171 -13.66 8.28 -2.52
N PHE A 172 -13.91 9.13 -1.53
CA PHE A 172 -12.95 10.08 -0.98
C PHE A 172 -12.46 9.51 0.33
N LEU A 173 -11.25 8.97 0.32
CA LEU A 173 -10.69 8.28 1.48
C LEU A 173 -9.42 8.98 1.96
N GLN A 174 -9.23 8.92 3.26
CA GLN A 174 -7.99 9.24 3.95
C GLN A 174 -7.57 7.98 4.69
N ASP A 175 -6.50 7.36 4.20
CA ASP A 175 -5.85 6.26 4.90
C ASP A 175 -5.06 6.86 6.08
N LEU A 176 -5.37 6.40 7.29
CA LEU A 176 -4.56 6.64 8.47
C LEU A 176 -3.79 5.35 8.75
N ASP A 177 -2.61 5.27 8.15
CA ASP A 177 -1.71 4.14 8.37
C ASP A 177 -1.10 4.25 9.76
N PHE A 178 -1.79 3.67 10.75
CA PHE A 178 -1.19 3.33 12.04
C PHE A 178 -0.37 2.04 11.86
N GLY A 179 0.69 2.14 11.06
CA GLY A 179 1.56 1.01 10.78
C GLY A 179 2.33 0.62 12.04
N ILE A 180 1.87 -0.41 12.76
CA ILE A 180 2.82 -1.29 13.45
C ILE A 180 3.51 -2.08 12.33
N VAL A 181 4.63 -1.55 11.84
CA VAL A 181 5.49 -2.24 10.89
C VAL A 181 6.22 -3.34 11.64
N SER A 182 5.53 -4.47 11.86
CA SER A 182 6.19 -5.72 12.25
C SER A 182 6.77 -6.31 10.98
N ILE A 183 8.03 -5.97 10.67
CA ILE A 183 8.78 -6.71 9.66
C ILE A 183 9.13 -8.06 10.29
N ILE A 184 8.42 -9.09 9.84
CA ILE A 184 8.55 -10.45 10.39
C ILE A 184 9.87 -11.09 9.92
N SER A 185 10.34 -10.70 8.75
CA SER A 185 11.62 -11.18 8.21
C SER A 185 12.10 -10.23 7.12
N LEU A 186 13.32 -9.73 7.30
CA LEU A 186 14.14 -9.18 6.24
C LEU A 186 15.19 -10.22 5.88
N ARG A 187 15.28 -10.62 4.60
CA ARG A 187 16.35 -11.51 4.12
C ARG A 187 17.08 -10.78 2.99
N ALA A 188 18.34 -10.44 3.23
CA ALA A 188 19.27 -10.05 2.18
C ALA A 188 19.94 -11.32 1.62
N GLN A 189 20.10 -11.44 0.30
CA GLN A 189 20.88 -12.51 -0.32
C GLN A 189 21.74 -11.91 -1.43
N LYS A 190 23.05 -12.19 -1.38
CA LYS A 190 23.98 -11.83 -2.45
C LYS A 190 23.76 -12.79 -3.62
N LEU A 191 23.84 -12.28 -4.86
CA LEU A 191 23.55 -13.06 -6.07
C LEU A 191 24.39 -14.36 -6.20
N ASN A 192 25.55 -14.44 -5.53
CA ASN A 192 26.49 -15.57 -5.59
C ASN A 192 26.88 -16.17 -4.22
N SER A 193 26.23 -15.77 -3.11
CA SER A 193 26.45 -16.37 -1.78
C SER A 193 25.28 -16.11 -0.84
N THR A 194 24.90 -17.12 -0.05
CA THR A 194 23.78 -17.00 0.90
C THR A 194 24.30 -16.52 2.26
N GLU A 195 24.19 -15.23 2.54
CA GLU A 195 24.34 -14.70 3.90
C GLU A 195 22.95 -14.35 4.43
N VAL A 196 22.47 -15.07 5.45
CA VAL A 196 21.17 -14.81 6.07
C VAL A 196 21.38 -13.89 7.27
N PHE A 197 21.01 -12.63 7.15
CA PHE A 197 20.90 -11.71 8.28
C PHE A 197 19.46 -11.74 8.79
N LEU A 198 19.23 -12.36 9.95
CA LEU A 198 17.98 -12.22 10.70
C LEU A 198 18.07 -10.93 11.52
N ILE A 199 17.49 -9.85 10.99
CA ILE A 199 17.24 -8.65 11.78
C ILE A 199 15.84 -8.82 12.39
N SER A 200 15.80 -9.25 13.66
CA SER A 200 14.55 -9.46 14.41
C SER A 200 14.04 -8.22 15.14
N ASP A 201 14.76 -7.10 15.09
CA ASP A 201 14.36 -5.85 15.73
C ASP A 201 14.24 -4.74 14.69
N ILE A 202 13.00 -4.33 14.42
CA ILE A 202 12.70 -3.12 13.69
C ILE A 202 11.94 -2.20 14.62
N GLN A 203 12.56 -1.06 14.92
CA GLN A 203 12.00 -0.03 15.77
C GLN A 203 10.76 0.59 15.11
N VAL A 204 9.74 0.82 15.94
CA VAL A 204 8.56 1.61 15.61
C VAL A 204 9.01 3.04 15.36
N GLN A 205 9.08 3.45 14.10
CA GLN A 205 9.16 4.86 13.74
C GLN A 205 7.74 5.31 13.41
N LEU A 206 7.12 6.01 14.36
CA LEU A 206 5.89 6.77 14.10
C LEU A 206 6.27 7.90 13.13
N SER A 207 6.06 7.67 11.83
CA SER A 207 6.11 8.74 10.84
C SER A 207 4.82 9.56 10.96
N LEU A 208 4.79 10.49 11.91
CA LEU A 208 3.94 11.66 11.77
C LEU A 208 4.62 12.52 10.72
N GLU A 209 4.20 12.41 9.45
CA GLU A 209 4.57 13.41 8.45
C GLU A 209 3.97 14.76 8.94
N GLU A 210 4.85 15.68 9.35
CA GLU A 210 4.52 17.05 9.78
C GLU A 210 4.13 17.97 8.61
#